data_AF-A0A812ZFE6-F1
#
_entry.id   AF-A0A812ZFE6-F1
#
_cell.length_a   1.000
_cell.length_b   1.000
_cell.length_c   1.000
_cell.angle_alpha   90.00
_cell.angle_beta   90.00
_cell.angle_gamma   90.00
#
_symmetry.space_group_name_H-M   'P 1'
#
loop_
_entity.id
_entity.type
_entity.pdbx_description
1 polymer ?
#
loop_
_entity_poly.entity_id
_entity_poly.type
_entity_poly.pdbx_seq_one_letter_code
_entity_poly.pdbx_strand_id
1 'polypeptide(L)'
;AQVLMQRRASQLWRRQSQRRAKEHLVSRYVATLKEGRPSVRELVAELTSIARRWKRCDAVAACSLLLYSEALPGSPTGGSTQGAELCQALRQRLGREGWEQRRVHAKDMLQRLKDAHEVPPRFYSVLQRTVSVACVHKDGPSPELQSLIAATAAAVCRCDPEGSCPICLARWAPEDSLIVLSCHHVLHVDCFWKVIMSSGAETLRGCCRICTQRSHWGPVARGNFRCMQLGKV
;
A
#
# COMPACT_ATOMS: atom_id res chain seq x y z
N ALA A 1 14.27 -13.53 -41.74
CA ALA A 1 15.08 -13.36 -40.51
C ALA A 1 15.07 -11.92 -39.96
N GLN A 2 15.35 -10.90 -40.79
CA GLN A 2 15.48 -9.49 -40.37
C GLN A 2 14.25 -8.92 -39.63
N VAL A 3 13.02 -9.17 -40.12
CA VAL A 3 11.77 -8.72 -39.46
C VAL A 3 11.60 -9.33 -38.07
N LEU A 4 11.96 -10.60 -37.88
CA LEU A 4 11.89 -11.26 -36.57
C LEU A 4 12.92 -10.68 -35.59
N MET A 5 14.13 -10.37 -36.07
CA MET A 5 15.17 -9.72 -35.26
C MET A 5 14.74 -8.31 -34.84
N GLN A 6 14.19 -7.50 -35.75
CA GLN A 6 13.68 -6.16 -35.44
C GLN A 6 12.53 -6.19 -34.42
N ARG A 7 11.61 -7.16 -34.54
CA ARG A 7 10.52 -7.36 -33.57
C ARG A 7 11.05 -7.72 -32.18
N ARG A 8 12.02 -8.65 -32.10
CA ARG A 8 12.66 -9.04 -30.83
C ARG A 8 13.40 -7.87 -30.18
N ALA A 9 14.20 -7.13 -30.95
CA ALA A 9 14.91 -5.95 -30.46
C ALA A 9 13.94 -4.89 -29.92
N SER A 10 12.86 -4.62 -30.65
CA SER A 10 11.82 -3.67 -30.23
C SER A 10 11.13 -4.10 -28.92
N GLN A 11 10.85 -5.40 -28.77
CA GLN A 11 10.26 -5.94 -27.54
C GLN A 11 11.22 -5.85 -26.34
N LEU A 12 12.49 -6.18 -26.55
CA LEU A 12 13.52 -6.07 -25.51
C LEU A 12 13.71 -4.62 -25.05
N TRP A 13 13.80 -3.69 -26.00
CA TRP A 13 13.90 -2.26 -25.68
C TRP A 13 12.70 -1.77 -24.88
N ARG A 14 11.47 -2.13 -25.28
CA ARG A 14 10.25 -1.78 -24.53
C ARG A 14 10.28 -2.32 -23.10
N ARG A 15 10.71 -3.57 -22.90
CA ARG A 15 10.84 -4.19 -21.56
C ARG A 15 11.89 -3.48 -20.71
N GLN A 16 13.04 -3.13 -21.27
CA GLN A 16 14.08 -2.39 -20.54
C GLN A 16 13.61 -0.99 -20.17
N SER A 17 12.98 -0.25 -21.09
CA SER A 17 12.41 1.07 -20.82
C SER A 17 11.34 1.02 -19.72
N GLN A 18 10.45 0.03 -19.76
CA GLN A 18 9.46 -0.22 -18.71
C GLN A 18 10.11 -0.47 -17.35
N ARG A 19 11.13 -1.33 -17.31
CA ARG A 19 11.85 -1.65 -16.08
C ARG A 19 12.52 -0.42 -15.48
N ARG A 20 13.25 0.37 -16.29
CA ARG A 20 13.91 1.60 -15.83
C ARG A 20 12.91 2.62 -15.30
N ALA A 21 11.80 2.82 -15.99
CA ALA A 21 10.78 3.76 -15.54
C ALA A 21 10.10 3.30 -14.24
N LYS A 22 9.83 2.00 -14.10
CA LYS A 22 9.35 1.40 -12.85
C LYS A 22 10.34 1.62 -11.70
N GLU A 23 11.63 1.31 -11.91
CA GLU A 23 12.69 1.49 -10.91
C GLU A 23 12.84 2.96 -10.49
N HIS A 24 12.77 3.89 -11.44
CA HIS A 24 12.81 5.32 -11.17
C HIS A 24 11.63 5.77 -10.29
N LEU A 25 10.40 5.40 -10.65
CA LEU A 25 9.21 5.78 -9.88
C LEU A 25 9.21 5.20 -8.47
N VAL A 26 9.65 3.95 -8.31
CA VAL A 26 9.77 3.31 -6.98
C VAL A 26 10.81 4.03 -6.13
N SER A 27 11.97 4.37 -6.71
CA SER A 27 13.02 5.09 -5.99
C SER A 27 12.56 6.48 -5.56
N ARG A 28 11.87 7.20 -6.45
CA ARG A 28 11.25 8.50 -6.15
C ARG A 28 10.22 8.38 -5.03
N TYR A 29 9.33 7.39 -5.11
CA TYR A 29 8.33 7.12 -4.08
C TYR A 29 8.99 6.93 -2.71
N VAL A 30 10.00 6.05 -2.61
CA VAL A 30 10.71 5.78 -1.35
C VAL A 30 11.42 7.01 -0.81
N ALA A 31 12.08 7.80 -1.67
CA ALA A 31 12.72 9.05 -1.26
C ALA A 31 11.70 10.04 -0.68
N THR A 32 10.55 10.21 -1.33
CA THR A 32 9.45 11.05 -0.85
C THR A 32 8.92 10.60 0.52
N LEU A 33 8.86 9.29 0.80
CA LEU A 33 8.44 8.80 2.12
C LEU A 33 9.38 9.25 3.25
N LYS A 34 10.68 9.42 2.96
CA LYS A 34 11.67 9.94 3.91
C LYS A 34 11.51 11.44 4.14
N GLU A 35 11.23 12.19 3.08
CA GLU A 35 11.19 13.66 3.08
C GLU A 35 9.93 14.26 3.78
N GLY A 36 8.79 13.55 3.80
CA GLY A 36 7.60 13.97 4.56
C GLY A 36 6.42 14.52 3.73
N ARG A 37 5.64 15.47 4.29
CA ARG A 37 4.28 15.80 3.77
C ARG A 37 4.19 16.58 2.44
N PRO A 38 4.92 17.69 2.20
CA PRO A 38 4.75 18.44 0.95
C PRO A 38 5.10 17.57 -0.28
N SER A 39 6.12 16.72 -0.15
CA SER A 39 6.55 15.81 -1.21
C SER A 39 5.53 14.71 -1.52
N VAL A 40 4.72 14.23 -0.56
CA VAL A 40 3.66 13.24 -0.82
C VAL A 40 2.55 13.80 -1.72
N ARG A 41 2.14 15.06 -1.54
CA ARG A 41 1.10 15.67 -2.37
C ARG A 41 1.57 15.82 -3.83
N GLU A 42 2.81 16.28 -4.01
CA GLU A 42 3.44 16.42 -5.31
C GLU A 42 3.59 15.07 -6.01
N LEU A 43 4.04 14.06 -5.28
CA LEU A 43 4.13 12.68 -5.77
C LEU A 43 2.77 12.13 -6.22
N VAL A 44 1.71 12.32 -5.43
CA VAL A 44 0.36 11.89 -5.82
C VAL A 44 -0.10 12.59 -7.11
N ALA A 45 0.15 13.88 -7.26
CA ALA A 45 -0.18 14.63 -8.47
C ALA A 45 0.61 14.13 -9.69
N GLU A 46 1.91 13.86 -9.52
CA GLU A 46 2.79 13.30 -10.54
C GLU A 46 2.31 11.90 -10.99
N LEU A 47 2.13 10.98 -10.04
CA LEU A 47 1.67 9.61 -10.30
C LEU A 47 0.31 9.61 -11.00
N THR A 48 -0.60 10.49 -10.59
CA THR A 48 -1.90 10.68 -11.24
C THR A 48 -1.74 11.12 -12.70
N SER A 49 -0.87 12.10 -12.96
CA SER A 49 -0.59 12.60 -14.31
C SER A 49 -0.02 11.50 -15.21
N ILE A 50 0.90 10.69 -14.69
CA ILE A 50 1.49 9.54 -15.42
C ILE A 50 0.43 8.46 -15.68
N ALA A 51 -0.34 8.08 -14.66
CA ALA A 51 -1.38 7.06 -14.72
C ALA A 51 -2.46 7.38 -15.77
N ARG A 52 -2.89 8.65 -15.88
CA ARG A 52 -3.88 9.09 -16.87
C ARG A 52 -3.38 8.95 -18.32
N ARG A 53 -2.07 8.99 -18.52
CA ARG A 53 -1.43 8.78 -19.84
C ARG A 53 -1.19 7.29 -20.06
N TRP A 54 -2.24 6.48 -20.12
CA TRP A 54 -2.21 5.01 -20.16
C TRP A 54 -1.36 4.38 -21.29
N LYS A 55 -1.06 5.13 -22.36
CA LYS A 55 -0.14 4.70 -23.44
C LYS A 55 1.32 4.69 -23.01
N ARG A 56 1.68 5.39 -21.92
CA ARG A 56 3.03 5.40 -21.39
C ARG A 56 3.38 4.04 -20.79
N CYS A 57 4.65 3.69 -20.91
CA CYS A 57 5.16 2.41 -20.45
C CYS A 57 5.16 2.26 -18.91
N ASP A 58 5.07 3.38 -18.18
CA ASP A 58 5.13 3.50 -16.73
C ASP A 58 3.76 3.71 -16.06
N ALA A 59 2.67 3.84 -16.83
CA ALA A 59 1.34 4.09 -16.29
C ALA A 59 0.88 3.04 -15.27
N VAL A 60 1.18 1.75 -15.51
CA VAL A 60 0.84 0.66 -14.59
C VAL A 60 1.63 0.76 -13.28
N ALA A 61 2.92 1.10 -13.36
CA ALA A 61 3.74 1.30 -12.18
C ALA A 61 3.24 2.50 -11.38
N ALA A 62 2.93 3.61 -12.05
CA ALA A 62 2.37 4.80 -11.41
C ALA A 62 1.03 4.51 -10.72
N CYS A 63 0.13 3.78 -11.37
CA CYS A 63 -1.11 3.31 -10.75
C CYS A 63 -0.88 2.44 -9.52
N SER A 64 0.08 1.50 -9.58
CA SER A 64 0.43 0.65 -8.44
C SER A 64 0.90 1.51 -7.24
N LEU A 65 1.74 2.51 -7.50
CA LEU A 65 2.24 3.43 -6.47
C LEU A 65 1.17 4.39 -5.96
N LEU A 66 0.23 4.80 -6.80
CA LEU A 66 -0.88 5.67 -6.42
C LEU A 66 -1.76 4.98 -5.38
N LEU A 67 -2.04 3.68 -5.54
CA LEU A 67 -2.74 2.89 -4.52
C LEU A 67 -2.03 2.88 -3.17
N TYR A 68 -0.69 2.81 -3.17
CA TYR A 68 0.08 2.89 -1.92
C TYR A 68 0.07 4.31 -1.33
N SER A 69 0.05 5.34 -2.19
CA SER A 69 0.09 6.75 -1.80
C SER A 69 -1.22 7.24 -1.17
N GLU A 70 -2.37 6.78 -1.67
CA GLU A 70 -3.69 7.22 -1.18
C GLU A 70 -3.95 6.83 0.27
N ALA A 71 -3.29 5.78 0.75
CA ALA A 71 -3.34 5.34 2.13
C ALA A 71 -2.37 6.11 3.07
N LEU A 72 -1.57 7.04 2.54
CA LEU A 72 -0.64 7.85 3.33
C LEU A 72 -1.32 9.07 3.97
N PRO A 73 -0.92 9.47 5.19
CA PRO A 73 -1.37 10.71 5.82
C PRO A 73 -0.98 11.94 4.98
N GLY A 74 -1.92 12.87 4.81
CA GLY A 74 -1.68 14.08 4.02
C GLY A 74 -1.85 13.91 2.51
N SER A 75 -2.23 12.71 2.04
CA SER A 75 -2.71 12.55 0.67
C SER A 75 -3.88 13.53 0.42
N PRO A 76 -3.82 14.36 -0.63
CA PRO A 76 -4.87 15.33 -0.94
C PRO A 76 -6.21 14.66 -1.23
N THR A 77 -6.20 13.35 -1.51
CA THR A 77 -7.39 12.58 -1.83
C THR A 77 -8.27 12.31 -0.62
N GLY A 78 -7.78 12.42 0.63
CA GLY A 78 -8.62 12.22 1.83
C GLY A 78 -9.34 10.86 1.89
N GLY A 79 -8.84 9.85 1.15
CA GLY A 79 -9.53 8.58 0.90
C GLY A 79 -10.38 8.55 -0.37
N SER A 80 -10.11 9.39 -1.36
CA SER A 80 -10.71 9.29 -2.71
C SER A 80 -10.37 7.94 -3.35
N THR A 81 -11.23 7.50 -4.25
CA THR A 81 -11.14 6.24 -5.00
C THR A 81 -10.33 6.35 -6.28
N GLN A 82 -9.69 7.48 -6.53
CA GLN A 82 -9.15 7.80 -7.85
C GLN A 82 -8.06 6.79 -8.29
N GLY A 83 -7.16 6.40 -7.40
CA GLY A 83 -6.14 5.39 -7.65
C GLY A 83 -6.74 3.99 -7.84
N ALA A 84 -7.76 3.64 -7.06
CA ALA A 84 -8.51 2.39 -7.23
C ALA A 84 -9.23 2.33 -8.59
N GLU A 85 -9.90 3.41 -8.99
CA GLU A 85 -10.61 3.53 -10.27
C GLU A 85 -9.64 3.46 -11.45
N LEU A 86 -8.53 4.19 -11.41
CA LEU A 86 -7.49 4.15 -12.44
C LEU A 86 -6.88 2.75 -12.56
N CYS A 87 -6.62 2.08 -11.44
CA CYS A 87 -6.15 0.70 -11.42
C CYS A 87 -7.16 -0.26 -12.04
N GLN A 88 -8.44 -0.13 -11.70
CA GLN A 88 -9.51 -0.96 -12.26
C GLN A 88 -9.62 -0.77 -13.78
N ALA A 89 -9.61 0.48 -14.26
CA ALA A 89 -9.66 0.80 -15.68
C ALA A 89 -8.46 0.21 -16.45
N LEU A 90 -7.24 0.31 -15.90
CA LEU A 90 -6.06 -0.29 -16.50
C LEU A 90 -6.09 -1.83 -16.48
N ARG A 91 -6.56 -2.44 -15.38
CA ARG A 91 -6.72 -3.90 -15.29
C ARG A 91 -7.70 -4.43 -16.33
N GLN A 92 -8.86 -3.79 -16.48
CA GLN A 92 -9.85 -4.14 -17.50
C GLN A 92 -9.27 -4.06 -18.91
N ARG A 93 -8.44 -3.06 -19.18
CA ARG A 93 -7.83 -2.85 -20.50
C ARG A 93 -6.67 -3.82 -20.81
N LEU A 94 -5.81 -4.10 -19.83
CA LEU A 94 -4.61 -4.91 -20.03
C LEU A 94 -4.85 -6.41 -19.84
N GLY A 95 -5.97 -6.77 -19.23
CA GLY A 95 -6.18 -8.10 -18.70
C GLY A 95 -5.31 -8.37 -17.46
N ARG A 96 -5.60 -9.50 -16.79
CA ARG A 96 -4.93 -9.90 -15.55
C ARG A 96 -3.43 -10.10 -15.75
N GLU A 97 -3.03 -10.83 -16.77
CA GLU A 97 -1.61 -11.14 -17.03
C GLU A 97 -0.81 -9.88 -17.37
N GLY A 98 -1.35 -9.02 -18.23
CA GLY A 98 -0.70 -7.76 -18.60
C GLY A 98 -0.53 -6.80 -17.43
N TRP A 99 -1.48 -6.80 -16.48
CA TRP A 99 -1.35 -6.07 -15.22
C TRP A 99 -0.27 -6.67 -14.32
N GLU A 100 -0.31 -7.97 -14.06
CA GLU A 100 0.66 -8.65 -13.17
C GLU A 100 2.10 -8.49 -13.66
N GLN A 101 2.36 -8.55 -14.97
CA GLN A 101 3.71 -8.39 -15.51
C GLN A 101 4.29 -6.97 -15.35
N ARG A 102 3.43 -5.96 -15.21
CA ARG A 102 3.83 -4.53 -15.30
C ARG A 102 3.67 -3.77 -13.99
N ARG A 103 2.92 -4.31 -13.03
CA ARG A 103 2.69 -3.66 -11.74
C ARG A 103 3.97 -3.56 -10.91
N VAL A 104 3.95 -2.65 -9.95
CA VAL A 104 4.88 -2.71 -8.83
C VAL A 104 4.38 -3.80 -7.89
N HIS A 105 5.15 -4.86 -7.71
CA HIS A 105 4.84 -5.85 -6.70
C HIS A 105 5.20 -5.29 -5.34
N ALA A 106 4.41 -5.61 -4.34
CA ALA A 106 4.69 -5.21 -2.98
C ALA A 106 5.93 -5.90 -2.40
N LYS A 107 6.30 -7.10 -2.89
CA LYS A 107 7.62 -7.67 -2.57
C LYS A 107 8.77 -6.76 -3.02
N ASP A 108 8.65 -6.14 -4.21
CA ASP A 108 9.67 -5.24 -4.75
C ASP A 108 9.71 -3.97 -3.89
N MET A 109 8.54 -3.43 -3.55
CA MET A 109 8.42 -2.27 -2.66
C MET A 109 8.99 -2.56 -1.27
N LEU A 110 8.65 -3.72 -0.69
CA LEU A 110 9.12 -4.14 0.62
C LEU A 110 10.64 -4.22 0.66
N GLN A 111 11.26 -4.81 -0.36
CA GLN A 111 12.72 -4.86 -0.45
C GLN A 111 13.32 -3.44 -0.46
N ARG A 112 12.76 -2.54 -1.28
CA ARG A 112 13.22 -1.14 -1.34
C ARG A 112 13.05 -0.39 -0.03
N LEU A 113 11.97 -0.65 0.71
CA LEU A 113 11.78 -0.06 2.05
C LEU A 113 12.79 -0.62 3.06
N LYS A 114 13.16 -1.91 2.95
CA LYS A 114 14.22 -2.50 3.78
C LYS A 114 15.58 -1.88 3.46
N ASP A 115 15.93 -1.77 2.17
CA ASP A 115 17.19 -1.19 1.69
C ASP A 115 17.34 0.29 2.07
N ALA A 116 16.21 1.01 2.19
CA ALA A 116 16.21 2.42 2.51
C ALA A 116 16.71 2.73 3.93
N HIS A 117 16.67 1.75 4.85
CA HIS A 117 16.88 1.95 6.29
C HIS A 117 15.94 3.02 6.91
N GLU A 118 15.65 2.90 8.21
CA GLU A 118 14.90 3.91 8.99
C GLU A 118 13.47 4.24 8.52
N VAL A 119 12.84 3.38 7.70
CA VAL A 119 11.45 3.60 7.30
C VAL A 119 10.53 3.36 8.50
N PRO A 120 9.69 4.35 8.88
CA PRO A 120 8.73 4.18 9.97
C PRO A 120 7.77 2.98 9.78
N PRO A 121 7.43 2.22 10.85
CA PRO A 121 6.54 1.04 10.77
C PRO A 121 5.20 1.30 10.06
N ARG A 122 4.70 2.54 10.13
CA ARG A 122 3.47 2.96 9.45
C ARG A 122 3.48 2.71 7.95
N PHE A 123 4.62 2.84 7.28
CA PHE A 123 4.70 2.67 5.83
C PHE A 123 4.58 1.19 5.44
N TYR A 124 5.15 0.29 6.24
CA TYR A 124 4.94 -1.15 6.08
C TYR A 124 3.47 -1.51 6.30
N SER A 125 2.83 -0.96 7.34
CA SER A 125 1.40 -1.18 7.61
C SER A 125 0.49 -0.61 6.50
N VAL A 126 0.85 0.53 5.90
CA VAL A 126 0.15 1.06 4.71
C VAL A 126 0.28 0.09 3.54
N LEU A 127 1.50 -0.36 3.22
CA LEU A 127 1.75 -1.29 2.13
C LEU A 127 1.01 -2.62 2.31
N GLN A 128 1.06 -3.19 3.52
CA GLN A 128 0.30 -4.38 3.92
C GLN A 128 -1.19 -4.22 3.64
N ARG A 129 -1.80 -3.11 4.09
CA ARG A 129 -3.24 -2.86 3.88
C ARG A 129 -3.58 -2.72 2.40
N THR A 130 -2.83 -1.93 1.65
CA THR A 130 -3.11 -1.76 0.21
C THR A 130 -3.00 -3.07 -0.55
N VAL A 131 -2.06 -3.95 -0.18
CA VAL A 131 -1.93 -5.29 -0.79
C VAL A 131 -3.10 -6.18 -0.39
N SER A 132 -3.52 -6.13 0.88
CA SER A 132 -4.74 -6.82 1.31
C SER A 132 -5.98 -6.37 0.52
N VAL A 133 -6.08 -5.09 0.12
CA VAL A 133 -7.15 -4.59 -0.78
C VAL A 133 -6.98 -5.15 -2.19
N ALA A 134 -5.75 -5.13 -2.71
CA ALA A 134 -5.49 -5.43 -4.10
C ALA A 134 -5.56 -6.93 -4.43
N CYS A 135 -5.28 -7.78 -3.43
CA CYS A 135 -5.11 -9.22 -3.54
C CYS A 135 -6.19 -9.98 -2.76
N VAL A 136 -7.46 -9.57 -2.84
CA VAL A 136 -8.50 -10.29 -2.10
C VAL A 136 -8.55 -11.75 -2.57
N HIS A 137 -8.28 -12.67 -1.65
CA HIS A 137 -8.20 -14.11 -1.91
C HIS A 137 -9.20 -14.84 -1.02
N LYS A 138 -9.95 -15.77 -1.63
CA LYS A 138 -10.91 -16.63 -0.91
C LYS A 138 -10.20 -17.63 0.01
N ASP A 139 -8.95 -17.99 -0.30
CA ASP A 139 -8.18 -19.05 0.35
C ASP A 139 -7.15 -18.54 1.39
N GLY A 140 -7.36 -17.34 1.93
CA GLY A 140 -6.47 -16.73 2.92
C GLY A 140 -5.41 -15.78 2.34
N PRO A 141 -4.49 -15.25 3.16
CA PRO A 141 -3.54 -14.23 2.74
C PRO A 141 -2.52 -14.79 1.74
N SER A 142 -2.24 -14.03 0.67
CA SER A 142 -1.20 -14.40 -0.29
C SER A 142 0.19 -14.44 0.37
N PRO A 143 1.16 -15.18 -0.19
CA PRO A 143 2.55 -15.15 0.31
C PRO A 143 3.15 -13.73 0.34
N GLU A 144 2.73 -12.89 -0.62
CA GLU A 144 3.09 -11.47 -0.67
C GLU A 144 2.54 -10.69 0.54
N LEU A 145 1.29 -10.93 0.91
CA LEU A 145 0.67 -10.32 2.09
C LEU A 145 1.27 -10.84 3.40
N GLN A 146 1.53 -12.13 3.52
CA GLN A 146 2.19 -12.73 4.69
C GLN A 146 3.57 -12.11 4.93
N SER A 147 4.36 -11.94 3.86
CA SER A 147 5.67 -11.30 3.93
C SER A 147 5.59 -9.85 4.44
N LEU A 148 4.51 -9.13 4.10
CA LEU A 148 4.29 -7.76 4.57
C LEU A 148 3.82 -7.72 6.02
N ILE A 149 2.96 -8.65 6.44
CA ILE A 149 2.55 -8.78 7.84
C ILE A 149 3.78 -8.96 8.73
N ALA A 150 4.62 -9.96 8.43
CA ALA A 150 5.85 -10.22 9.18
C ALA A 150 6.82 -9.03 9.16
N ALA A 151 6.94 -8.33 8.02
CA ALA A 151 7.79 -7.14 7.95
C ALA A 151 7.27 -5.97 8.78
N THR A 152 5.95 -5.75 8.82
CA THR A 152 5.32 -4.74 9.68
C THR A 152 5.57 -5.07 11.15
N ALA A 153 5.31 -6.31 11.57
CA ALA A 153 5.55 -6.77 12.93
C ALA A 153 7.01 -6.59 13.35
N ALA A 154 7.94 -7.08 12.54
CA ALA A 154 9.37 -6.91 12.80
C ALA A 154 9.78 -5.42 12.88
N ALA A 155 9.19 -4.54 12.07
CA ALA A 155 9.46 -3.11 12.15
C ALA A 155 8.93 -2.49 13.45
N VAL A 156 7.74 -2.88 13.90
CA VAL A 156 7.18 -2.45 15.19
C VAL A 156 8.05 -2.94 16.34
N CYS A 157 8.36 -4.24 16.41
CA CYS A 157 9.18 -4.81 17.48
C CYS A 157 10.56 -4.14 17.58
N ARG A 158 11.17 -3.74 16.46
CA ARG A 158 12.44 -2.97 16.48
C ARG A 158 12.28 -1.56 17.04
N CYS A 159 11.17 -0.88 16.75
CA CYS A 159 10.92 0.49 17.18
C CYS A 159 10.35 0.58 18.61
N ASP A 160 9.70 -0.46 19.08
CA ASP A 160 8.97 -0.52 20.35
C ASP A 160 9.08 -1.93 20.96
N PRO A 161 10.27 -2.34 21.43
CA PRO A 161 10.54 -3.73 21.83
C PRO A 161 9.78 -4.19 23.08
N GLU A 162 9.50 -3.27 24.01
CA GLU A 162 8.70 -3.54 25.21
C GLU A 162 7.23 -3.17 25.04
N GLY A 163 6.85 -2.77 23.83
CA GLY A 163 5.51 -2.35 23.50
C GLY A 163 4.47 -3.46 23.59
N SER A 164 3.23 -3.05 23.75
CA SER A 164 2.09 -3.96 23.80
C SER A 164 0.85 -3.32 23.20
N CYS A 165 -0.09 -4.18 22.81
CA CYS A 165 -1.38 -3.74 22.32
C CYS A 165 -2.20 -3.11 23.45
N PRO A 166 -2.61 -1.83 23.34
CA PRO A 166 -3.38 -1.17 24.40
C PRO A 166 -4.80 -1.71 24.57
N ILE A 167 -5.21 -2.69 23.76
CA ILE A 167 -6.54 -3.32 23.83
C ILE A 167 -6.48 -4.67 24.53
N CYS A 168 -5.59 -5.58 24.10
CA CYS A 168 -5.45 -6.91 24.71
C CYS A 168 -4.25 -7.05 25.65
N LEU A 169 -3.42 -6.02 25.76
CA LEU A 169 -2.21 -5.94 26.59
C LEU A 169 -1.11 -6.95 26.25
N ALA A 170 -1.29 -7.73 25.18
CA ALA A 170 -0.27 -8.65 24.69
C ALA A 170 0.90 -7.88 24.06
N ARG A 171 2.13 -8.33 24.34
CA ARG A 171 3.36 -7.85 23.71
C ARG A 171 3.37 -8.17 22.22
N TRP A 172 4.14 -7.40 21.46
CA TRP A 172 4.31 -7.61 20.03
C TRP A 172 5.09 -8.90 19.72
N ALA A 173 4.57 -9.73 18.83
CA ALA A 173 5.23 -10.92 18.28
C ALA A 173 5.54 -10.75 16.78
N PRO A 174 6.61 -11.37 16.24
CA PRO A 174 6.97 -11.31 14.82
C PRO A 174 5.87 -11.76 13.84
N GLU A 175 4.99 -12.64 14.30
CA GLU A 175 3.84 -13.20 13.57
C GLU A 175 2.56 -12.36 13.69
N ASP A 176 2.58 -11.30 14.50
CA ASP A 176 1.39 -10.49 14.73
C ASP A 176 0.93 -9.77 13.46
N SER A 177 -0.38 -9.80 13.24
CA SER A 177 -1.01 -8.93 12.26
C SER A 177 -1.29 -7.57 12.90
N LEU A 178 -0.48 -6.57 12.56
CA LEU A 178 -0.53 -5.23 13.17
C LEU A 178 -1.09 -4.15 12.23
N ILE A 179 -1.76 -3.17 12.82
CA ILE A 179 -2.16 -1.91 12.18
C ILE A 179 -1.44 -0.78 12.89
N VAL A 180 -0.74 0.05 12.11
CA VAL A 180 -0.14 1.29 12.59
C VAL A 180 -0.99 2.46 12.10
N LEU A 181 -1.52 3.24 13.04
CA LEU A 181 -2.39 4.37 12.77
C LEU A 181 -1.60 5.61 12.32
N SER A 182 -2.28 6.60 11.76
CA SER A 182 -1.66 7.88 11.37
C SER A 182 -1.11 8.67 12.56
N CYS A 183 -1.69 8.47 13.76
CA CYS A 183 -1.18 8.99 15.02
C CYS A 183 -0.11 8.08 15.66
N HIS A 184 0.48 7.17 14.87
CA HIS A 184 1.58 6.27 15.26
C HIS A 184 1.26 5.16 16.26
N HIS A 185 0.07 5.14 16.86
CA HIS A 185 -0.35 4.02 17.69
C HIS A 185 -0.48 2.73 16.91
N VAL A 186 -0.07 1.62 17.55
CA VAL A 186 -0.08 0.28 16.99
C VAL A 186 -1.15 -0.57 17.70
N LEU A 187 -1.83 -1.41 16.92
CA LEU A 187 -2.88 -2.32 17.39
C LEU A 187 -2.77 -3.64 16.64
N HIS A 188 -3.16 -4.76 17.26
CA HIS A 188 -3.50 -5.96 16.48
C HIS A 188 -4.69 -5.67 15.57
N VAL A 189 -4.68 -6.24 14.36
CA VAL A 189 -5.79 -6.13 13.39
C VAL A 189 -7.11 -6.57 14.04
N ASP A 190 -7.13 -7.67 14.78
CA ASP A 190 -8.34 -8.19 15.42
C ASP A 190 -8.83 -7.27 16.54
N CYS A 191 -7.91 -6.73 17.33
CA CYS A 191 -8.24 -5.74 18.37
C CYS A 191 -8.83 -4.47 17.76
N PHE A 192 -8.24 -3.97 16.68
CA PHE A 192 -8.76 -2.83 15.92
C PHE A 192 -10.20 -3.09 15.47
N TRP A 193 -10.50 -4.27 14.91
CA TRP A 193 -11.84 -4.59 14.43
C TRP A 193 -12.85 -4.76 15.54
N LYS A 194 -12.51 -5.44 16.63
CA LYS A 194 -13.39 -5.56 17.81
C LYS A 194 -13.81 -4.19 18.33
N VAL A 195 -12.86 -3.25 18.38
CA VAL A 195 -13.13 -1.85 18.79
C VAL A 195 -14.06 -1.16 17.79
N ILE A 196 -13.81 -1.29 16.49
CA ILE A 196 -14.59 -0.63 15.43
C ILE A 196 -16.01 -1.19 15.29
N MET A 197 -16.21 -2.47 15.58
CA MET A 197 -17.52 -3.13 15.49
C MET A 197 -18.34 -3.04 16.79
N SER A 198 -17.76 -2.49 17.87
CA SER A 198 -18.47 -2.35 19.14
C SER A 198 -19.63 -1.36 19.02
N SER A 199 -20.72 -1.61 19.77
CA SER A 199 -21.96 -0.80 19.78
C SER A 199 -21.78 0.65 20.23
N GLY A 200 -20.60 1.03 20.75
CA GLY A 200 -20.21 2.40 21.07
C GLY A 200 -19.22 3.03 20.09
N ALA A 201 -18.94 2.42 18.94
CA ALA A 201 -17.93 2.92 17.99
C ALA A 201 -18.35 4.19 17.24
N GLU A 202 -19.65 4.52 17.21
CA GLU A 202 -20.19 5.65 16.46
C GLU A 202 -19.61 6.99 16.91
N THR A 203 -19.48 7.17 18.23
CA THR A 203 -18.92 8.37 18.85
C THR A 203 -17.42 8.54 18.58
N LEU A 204 -16.75 7.52 18.04
CA LEU A 204 -15.30 7.54 17.77
C LEU A 204 -14.95 7.28 16.30
N ARG A 205 -15.93 7.37 15.41
CA ARG A 205 -15.67 7.37 13.97
C ARG A 205 -14.74 8.54 13.62
N GLY A 206 -13.44 8.24 13.52
CA GLY A 206 -12.41 9.21 13.12
C GLY A 206 -11.50 9.72 14.24
N CYS A 207 -11.50 9.12 15.44
CA CYS A 207 -10.56 9.45 16.51
C CYS A 207 -9.84 8.23 17.09
N CYS A 208 -8.58 8.40 17.48
CA CYS A 208 -7.78 7.36 18.13
C CYS A 208 -8.32 7.07 19.51
N ARG A 209 -8.58 5.80 19.83
CA ARG A 209 -8.98 5.39 21.18
C ARG A 209 -7.89 5.60 22.23
N ILE A 210 -6.63 5.72 21.81
CA ILE A 210 -5.49 5.84 22.72
C ILE A 210 -5.17 7.32 22.96
N CYS A 211 -4.98 8.11 21.91
CA CYS A 211 -4.60 9.52 22.05
C CYS A 211 -5.68 10.55 21.72
N THR A 212 -6.91 10.10 21.41
CA THR A 212 -8.08 10.93 21.03
C THR A 212 -7.91 11.88 19.84
N GLN A 213 -6.70 11.99 19.28
CA GLN A 213 -6.44 12.73 18.06
C GLN A 213 -7.37 12.24 16.95
N ARG A 214 -7.78 13.16 16.07
CA ARG A 214 -8.47 12.84 14.82
C ARG A 214 -7.53 12.04 13.90
N SER A 215 -7.29 10.79 14.24
CA SER A 215 -6.70 9.80 13.36
C SER A 215 -7.83 9.33 12.47
N HIS A 216 -7.67 9.41 11.16
CA HIS A 216 -8.73 9.07 10.22
C HIS A 216 -9.01 7.54 10.20
N TRP A 217 -9.62 6.99 11.27
CA TRP A 217 -10.06 5.58 11.33
C TRP A 217 -11.05 5.29 10.22
N GLY A 218 -11.86 6.27 9.81
CA GLY A 218 -12.80 6.15 8.70
C GLY A 218 -12.11 5.66 7.42
N PRO A 219 -11.14 6.39 6.85
CA PRO A 219 -10.32 5.89 5.73
C PRO A 219 -9.64 4.55 5.97
N VAL A 220 -9.06 4.31 7.15
CA VAL A 220 -8.39 3.02 7.48
C VAL A 220 -9.40 1.86 7.46
N ALA A 221 -10.51 2.01 8.16
CA ALA A 221 -11.59 1.05 8.24
C ALA A 221 -12.27 0.88 6.88
N ARG A 222 -12.57 1.96 6.14
CA ARG A 222 -13.16 1.89 4.79
C ARG A 222 -12.24 1.19 3.80
N GLY A 223 -10.93 1.46 3.87
CA GLY A 223 -9.92 0.74 3.10
C GLY A 223 -10.02 -0.76 3.37
N ASN A 224 -9.98 -1.16 4.64
CA ASN A 224 -10.01 -2.56 5.03
C ASN A 224 -11.39 -3.24 4.80
N PHE A 225 -12.51 -2.54 5.01
CA PHE A 225 -13.86 -3.02 4.74
C PHE A 225 -14.09 -3.28 3.25
N ARG A 226 -13.58 -2.40 2.39
CA ARG A 226 -13.62 -2.60 0.94
C ARG A 226 -12.84 -3.87 0.54
N CYS A 227 -11.73 -4.20 1.22
CA CYS A 227 -11.06 -5.50 1.00
C CYS A 227 -12.01 -6.67 1.29
N MET A 228 -12.69 -6.64 2.44
CA MET A 228 -13.57 -7.73 2.85
C MET A 228 -14.80 -7.88 1.96
N GLN A 229 -15.30 -6.79 1.38
CA GLN A 229 -16.46 -6.81 0.47
C GLN A 229 -16.09 -7.22 -0.96
N LEU A 230 -14.93 -6.80 -1.48
CA LEU A 230 -14.50 -7.14 -2.84
C LEU A 230 -14.13 -8.63 -3.02
N GLY A 231 -13.92 -9.37 -1.93
CA GLY A 231 -13.66 -10.82 -1.95
C GLY A 231 -14.90 -11.70 -2.10
N LYS A 232 -16.09 -11.09 -2.02
CA LYS A 232 -17.37 -11.80 -2.13
C LYS A 232 -17.90 -11.90 -3.57
N VAL A 233 -17.16 -11.39 -4.55
CA VAL A 233 -17.48 -11.52 -5.99
C VAL A 233 -16.77 -12.74 -6.58
#